data_AF-A0A956VR77-F1
#
_entry.id   AF-A0A956VR77-F1
#
_cell.length_a   1.000
_cell.length_b   1.000
_cell.length_c   1.000
_cell.angle_alpha   90.00
_cell.angle_beta   90.00
_cell.angle_gamma   90.00
#
_symmetry.space_group_name_H-M   'P 1'
#
loop_
_entity.id
_entity.type
_entity.pdbx_description
1 polymer ?
#
loop_
_entity_poly.entity_id
_entity_poly.type
_entity_poly.pdbx_seq_one_letter_code
_entity_poly.pdbx_strand_id
1 'polypeptide(L)'
;MRVEDFVEGARIGVEAVDVAATRAVAQLLADSAERDARVFIIGNGGSAAMASHFHNDLIKGAAAEGKKPIRAACLMDNVPLLTAWSNDDAWEVALVRELEALATPGDILVVISTSGKSPNLVNAARWAAEHDLT
;
A
#
# COMPACT_ATOMS: atom_id res chain seq x y z
N MET A 1 3.99 -11.53 -26.73
CA MET A 1 2.95 -12.04 -25.83
C MET A 1 1.69 -12.21 -26.66
N ARG A 2 1.14 -13.41 -26.74
CA ARG A 2 -0.14 -13.60 -27.45
C ARG A 2 -1.28 -13.22 -26.52
N VAL A 3 -2.42 -12.81 -27.06
CA VAL A 3 -3.57 -12.37 -26.26
C VAL A 3 -4.10 -13.54 -25.42
N GLU A 4 -4.05 -14.75 -25.96
CA GLU A 4 -4.45 -15.98 -25.28
C GLU A 4 -3.61 -16.24 -24.03
N ASP A 5 -2.29 -15.98 -24.09
CA ASP A 5 -1.39 -16.15 -22.95
C ASP A 5 -1.72 -15.14 -21.83
N PHE A 6 -2.10 -13.91 -22.20
CA PHE A 6 -2.53 -12.88 -21.24
C PHE A 6 -3.85 -13.25 -20.55
N VAL A 7 -4.85 -13.67 -21.34
CA VAL A 7 -6.18 -14.06 -20.82
C VAL A 7 -6.06 -15.25 -19.87
N GLU A 8 -5.28 -16.25 -20.23
CA GLU A 8 -5.06 -17.41 -19.37
C GLU A 8 -4.31 -17.04 -18.08
N GLY A 9 -3.29 -16.19 -18.18
CA GLY A 9 -2.61 -15.65 -17.00
C GLY A 9 -3.55 -14.88 -16.06
N ALA A 10 -4.46 -14.07 -16.62
CA ALA A 10 -5.46 -13.35 -15.84
C ALA A 10 -6.45 -14.30 -15.15
N ARG A 11 -6.91 -15.36 -15.85
CA ARG A 11 -7.80 -16.38 -15.27
C ARG A 11 -7.14 -17.08 -14.08
N ILE A 12 -5.92 -17.57 -14.26
CA ILE A 12 -5.13 -18.21 -13.18
C ILE A 12 -4.96 -17.25 -12.01
N GLY A 13 -4.63 -15.97 -12.28
CA GLY A 13 -4.46 -14.96 -11.24
C GLY A 13 -5.71 -14.73 -10.41
N VAL A 14 -6.89 -14.64 -11.04
CA VAL A 14 -8.18 -14.47 -10.35
C VAL A 14 -8.56 -15.71 -9.55
N GLU A 15 -8.37 -16.90 -10.11
CA GLU A 15 -8.67 -18.17 -9.42
C GLU A 15 -7.76 -18.44 -8.23
N ALA A 16 -6.55 -17.89 -8.24
CA ALA A 16 -5.60 -18.01 -7.14
C ALA A 16 -5.88 -17.05 -5.97
N VAL A 17 -6.85 -16.14 -6.08
CA VAL A 17 -7.19 -15.20 -5.02
C VAL A 17 -7.80 -15.94 -3.83
N ASP A 18 -7.15 -15.85 -2.68
CA ASP A 18 -7.73 -16.28 -1.42
C ASP A 18 -8.82 -15.29 -0.99
N VAL A 19 -10.07 -15.70 -1.13
CA VAL A 19 -11.25 -14.90 -0.80
C VAL A 19 -11.35 -14.63 0.71
N ALA A 20 -10.92 -15.57 1.55
CA ALA A 20 -10.97 -15.41 3.00
C ALA A 20 -9.93 -14.38 3.46
N ALA A 21 -8.69 -14.49 2.97
CA ALA A 21 -7.64 -13.51 3.24
C ALA A 21 -8.03 -12.12 2.71
N THR A 22 -8.55 -12.04 1.49
CA THR A 22 -9.01 -10.78 0.89
C THR A 22 -10.11 -10.12 1.72
N ARG A 23 -11.07 -10.90 2.23
CA ARG A 23 -12.13 -10.41 3.11
C ARG A 23 -11.57 -9.90 4.44
N ALA A 24 -10.58 -10.59 5.02
CA ALA A 24 -9.93 -10.16 6.25
C ALA A 24 -9.22 -8.81 6.07
N VAL A 25 -8.51 -8.62 4.94
CA VAL A 25 -7.87 -7.33 4.61
C VAL A 25 -8.92 -6.23 4.42
N ALA A 26 -10.02 -6.50 3.71
CA ALA A 26 -11.09 -5.52 3.54
C ALA A 26 -11.71 -5.08 4.87
N GLN A 27 -11.91 -6.01 5.80
CA GLN A 27 -12.40 -5.71 7.14
C GLN A 27 -11.39 -4.89 7.95
N LEU A 28 -10.10 -5.26 7.92
CA LEU A 28 -9.02 -4.52 8.57
C LEU A 28 -8.98 -3.05 8.14
N LEU A 29 -9.13 -2.80 6.83
CA LEU A 29 -9.16 -1.44 6.26
C LEU A 29 -10.41 -0.68 6.67
N ALA A 30 -11.58 -1.34 6.70
CA ALA A 30 -12.82 -0.70 7.16
C ALA A 30 -12.74 -0.33 8.66
N ASP A 31 -12.17 -1.21 9.48
CA ASP A 31 -12.02 -0.99 10.92
C ASP A 31 -10.97 0.08 11.25
N SER A 32 -10.06 0.39 10.32
CA SER A 32 -9.05 1.44 10.50
C SER A 32 -9.70 2.81 10.72
N ALA A 33 -10.81 3.09 10.02
CA ALA A 33 -11.54 4.35 10.14
C ALA A 33 -12.10 4.57 11.56
N GLU A 34 -12.56 3.49 12.22
CA GLU A 34 -13.09 3.60 13.58
C GLU A 34 -11.99 3.75 14.63
N ARG A 35 -10.80 3.20 14.37
CA ARG A 35 -9.61 3.33 15.22
C ARG A 35 -8.83 4.62 14.98
N ASP A 36 -9.26 5.44 14.03
CA ASP A 36 -8.52 6.61 13.52
C ASP A 36 -7.09 6.27 13.03
N ALA A 37 -6.90 5.02 12.61
CA ALA A 37 -5.66 4.52 12.05
C ALA A 37 -5.54 4.89 10.57
N ARG A 38 -4.35 5.32 10.17
CA ARG A 38 -4.01 5.69 8.79
C ARG A 38 -3.50 4.47 8.01
N VAL A 39 -3.88 4.40 6.75
CA VAL A 39 -3.40 3.41 5.79
C VAL A 39 -2.33 4.03 4.89
N PHE A 40 -1.11 3.56 4.97
CA PHE A 40 -0.04 3.90 4.04
C PHE A 40 0.00 2.87 2.91
N ILE A 41 0.19 3.33 1.67
CA ILE A 41 0.23 2.45 0.50
C ILE A 41 1.51 2.74 -0.28
N ILE A 42 2.25 1.67 -0.61
CA ILE A 42 3.53 1.75 -1.32
C ILE A 42 3.62 0.72 -2.44
N GLY A 43 4.40 1.03 -3.47
CA GLY A 43 4.68 0.13 -4.58
C GLY A 43 5.64 0.77 -5.58
N ASN A 44 6.24 -0.02 -6.47
CA ASN A 44 7.19 0.48 -7.46
C ASN A 44 6.65 0.34 -8.90
N GLY A 45 6.93 1.33 -9.77
CA GLY A 45 6.54 1.28 -11.18
C GLY A 45 5.02 1.15 -11.36
N GLY A 46 4.56 0.12 -12.09
CA GLY A 46 3.13 -0.16 -12.23
C GLY A 46 2.41 -0.37 -10.89
N SER A 47 3.11 -0.92 -9.88
CA SER A 47 2.57 -1.04 -8.53
C SER A 47 2.48 0.30 -7.79
N ALA A 48 3.30 1.30 -8.14
CA ALA A 48 3.15 2.66 -7.63
C ALA A 48 1.88 3.32 -8.17
N ALA A 49 1.57 3.12 -9.45
CA ALA A 49 0.33 3.59 -10.04
C ALA A 49 -0.90 2.91 -9.40
N MET A 50 -0.82 1.60 -9.15
CA MET A 50 -1.86 0.89 -8.39
C MET A 50 -1.98 1.39 -6.95
N ALA A 51 -0.86 1.73 -6.28
CA ALA A 51 -0.88 2.28 -4.93
C ALA A 51 -1.61 3.63 -4.86
N SER A 52 -1.32 4.53 -5.80
CA SER A 52 -2.00 5.82 -5.92
C SER A 52 -3.49 5.68 -6.26
N HIS A 53 -3.83 4.76 -7.17
CA HIS A 53 -5.23 4.46 -7.47
C HIS A 53 -5.95 3.85 -6.26
N PHE A 54 -5.31 2.93 -5.54
CA PHE A 54 -5.90 2.31 -4.37
C PHE A 54 -6.14 3.34 -3.25
N HIS A 55 -5.26 4.33 -3.10
CA HIS A 55 -5.50 5.48 -2.24
C HIS A 55 -6.81 6.21 -2.62
N ASN A 56 -7.05 6.45 -3.92
CA ASN A 56 -8.33 7.01 -4.39
C ASN A 56 -9.52 6.10 -4.03
N ASP A 57 -9.38 4.78 -4.19
CA ASP A 57 -10.46 3.84 -3.89
C ASP A 57 -10.79 3.81 -2.39
N LEU A 58 -9.80 3.90 -1.50
CA LEU A 58 -10.03 3.96 -0.05
C LEU A 58 -10.73 5.25 0.39
N ILE A 59 -10.32 6.39 -0.15
CA ILE A 59 -10.87 7.69 0.27
C ILE A 59 -12.22 7.97 -0.41
N LYS A 60 -12.31 7.75 -1.73
CA LYS A 60 -13.49 8.08 -2.52
C LYS A 60 -14.38 6.89 -2.78
N GLY A 61 -13.81 5.74 -3.15
CA GLY A 61 -14.56 4.54 -3.52
C GLY A 61 -15.29 3.90 -2.34
N ALA A 62 -14.63 3.80 -1.19
CA ALA A 62 -15.18 3.22 0.03
C ALA A 62 -15.99 4.22 0.89
N ALA A 63 -16.05 5.49 0.49
CA ALA A 63 -16.83 6.49 1.20
C ALA A 63 -18.32 6.12 1.22
N ALA A 64 -18.92 6.17 2.41
CA ALA A 64 -20.33 5.91 2.61
C ALA A 64 -20.92 6.96 3.56
N GLU A 65 -22.15 7.39 3.27
CA GLU A 65 -22.88 8.33 4.12
C GLU A 65 -23.03 7.76 5.54
N GLY A 66 -22.80 8.60 6.54
CA GLY A 66 -22.86 8.21 7.95
C GLY A 66 -21.70 7.35 8.47
N LYS A 67 -20.68 7.05 7.64
CA LYS A 67 -19.46 6.35 8.08
C LYS A 67 -18.27 7.30 8.18
N LYS A 68 -17.35 7.03 9.10
CA LYS A 68 -16.06 7.74 9.15
C LYS A 68 -15.23 7.42 7.90
N PRO A 69 -14.51 8.41 7.34
CA PRO A 69 -13.66 8.18 6.19
C PRO A 69 -12.41 7.37 6.58
N ILE A 70 -11.97 6.48 5.69
CA ILE A 70 -10.66 5.85 5.80
C ILE A 70 -9.61 6.93 5.53
N ARG A 71 -8.65 7.09 6.46
CA ARG A 71 -7.50 7.97 6.27
C ARG A 71 -6.42 7.18 5.56
N ALA A 72 -6.04 7.60 4.36
CA ALA A 72 -5.00 6.92 3.58
C ALA A 72 -3.97 7.92 3.01
N ALA A 73 -2.77 7.43 2.71
CA ALA A 73 -1.73 8.15 1.97
C ALA A 73 -0.93 7.19 1.09
N CYS A 74 -0.74 7.54 -0.18
CA CYS A 74 0.22 6.87 -1.05
C CYS A 74 1.58 7.59 -0.93
N LEU A 75 2.62 6.89 -0.46
CA LEU A 75 3.96 7.50 -0.30
C LEU A 75 4.71 7.65 -1.63
N MET A 76 4.12 7.20 -2.74
CA MET A 76 4.71 7.34 -4.06
C MET A 76 4.32 8.66 -4.75
N ASP A 77 3.31 9.38 -4.22
CA ASP A 77 2.67 10.49 -4.94
C ASP A 77 3.41 11.83 -4.74
N ASN A 78 4.10 11.99 -3.61
CA ASN A 78 4.90 13.19 -3.34
C ASN A 78 6.30 13.07 -3.97
N VAL A 79 6.36 13.22 -5.30
CA VAL A 79 7.61 13.08 -6.06
C VAL A 79 8.76 13.92 -5.50
N PRO A 80 8.59 15.22 -5.16
CA PRO A 80 9.67 15.99 -4.55
C PRO A 80 10.23 15.36 -3.26
N LEU A 81 9.35 14.90 -2.36
CA LEU A 81 9.78 14.27 -1.10
C LEU A 81 10.49 12.94 -1.33
N LEU A 82 9.91 12.08 -2.17
CA LEU A 82 10.49 10.77 -2.51
C LEU A 82 11.87 10.93 -3.15
N THR A 83 12.01 11.87 -4.09
CA THR A 83 13.30 12.13 -4.75
C THR A 83 14.34 12.77 -3.84
N ALA A 84 13.93 13.63 -2.90
CA ALA A 84 14.85 14.20 -1.91
C ALA A 84 15.44 13.10 -1.01
N TRP A 85 14.60 12.25 -0.41
CA TRP A 85 15.09 11.13 0.40
C TRP A 85 15.91 10.12 -0.41
N SER A 86 15.51 9.86 -1.66
CA SER A 86 16.26 8.95 -2.52
C SER A 86 17.63 9.47 -2.90
N ASN A 87 17.77 10.79 -3.06
CA ASN A 87 19.02 11.46 -3.43
C ASN A 87 19.97 11.63 -2.23
N ASP A 88 19.43 12.08 -1.10
CA ASP A 88 20.22 12.48 0.06
C ASP A 88 20.59 11.29 0.96
N ASP A 89 19.71 10.29 1.05
CA ASP A 89 19.92 9.07 1.84
C ASP A 89 20.17 7.86 0.93
N ALA A 90 19.10 7.26 0.40
CA ALA A 90 19.12 6.18 -0.59
C ALA A 90 17.69 5.78 -0.97
N TRP A 91 17.51 5.24 -2.18
CA TRP A 91 16.22 4.70 -2.64
C TRP A 91 15.65 3.66 -1.68
N GLU A 92 16.50 2.78 -1.15
CA GLU A 92 16.14 1.65 -0.29
C GLU A 92 15.59 2.06 1.07
N VAL A 93 15.76 3.32 1.48
CA VAL A 93 15.25 3.83 2.76
C VAL A 93 14.27 5.00 2.60
N ALA A 94 14.07 5.53 1.39
CA ALA A 94 13.23 6.70 1.18
C ALA A 94 11.81 6.54 1.75
N LEU A 95 11.17 5.39 1.54
CA LEU A 95 9.85 5.09 2.10
C LEU A 95 9.87 4.91 3.63
N VAL A 96 10.97 4.40 4.18
CA VAL A 96 11.15 4.31 5.64
C VAL A 96 11.20 5.71 6.24
N ARG A 97 11.92 6.66 5.63
CA ARG A 97 11.98 8.05 6.10
C ARG A 97 10.63 8.73 6.12
N GLU A 98 9.79 8.47 5.11
CA GLU A 98 8.43 8.98 5.10
C GLU A 98 7.57 8.34 6.20
N LEU A 99 7.69 7.02 6.43
CA LEU A 99 6.99 6.34 7.52
C LEU A 99 7.44 6.84 8.91
N GLU A 100 8.75 7.01 9.14
CA GLU A 100 9.30 7.57 10.38
C GLU A 100 8.69 8.94 10.71
N ALA A 101 8.41 9.75 9.69
CA ALA A 101 7.87 11.10 9.87
C ALA A 101 6.33 11.12 10.03
N LEU A 102 5.61 10.15 9.46
CA LEU A 102 4.16 10.23 9.26
C LEU A 102 3.35 9.17 10.01
N ALA A 103 3.95 8.01 10.29
CA ALA A 103 3.25 6.85 10.83
C ALA A 103 3.23 6.84 12.37
N THR A 104 2.19 6.21 12.90
CA THR A 104 1.99 6.00 14.33
C THR A 104 1.64 4.53 14.60
N PRO A 105 1.95 4.00 15.81
CA PRO A 105 1.55 2.66 16.20
C PRO A 105 0.05 2.40 15.95
N GLY A 106 -0.26 1.27 15.33
CA GLY A 106 -1.63 0.87 14.97
C GLY A 106 -2.09 1.29 13.57
N ASP A 107 -1.28 2.08 12.85
CA ASP A 107 -1.45 2.33 11.42
C ASP A 107 -1.25 1.05 10.59
N ILE A 108 -1.64 1.09 9.31
CA ILE A 108 -1.59 -0.05 8.39
C ILE A 108 -0.65 0.28 7.23
N LEU A 109 0.22 -0.65 6.84
CA LEU A 109 1.03 -0.54 5.64
C LEU A 109 0.59 -1.56 4.57
N VAL A 110 0.09 -1.07 3.44
CA VAL A 110 -0.22 -1.87 2.25
C VAL A 110 0.94 -1.81 1.27
N VAL A 111 1.57 -2.97 1.04
CA VAL A 111 2.70 -3.11 0.12
C VAL A 111 2.27 -3.82 -1.16
N ILE A 112 2.34 -3.13 -2.30
CA ILE A 112 2.04 -3.69 -3.60
C ILE A 112 3.35 -4.01 -4.32
N SER A 113 3.66 -5.31 -4.47
CA SER A 113 4.89 -5.77 -5.13
C SER A 113 4.65 -7.04 -5.94
N THR A 114 5.12 -7.06 -7.18
CA THR A 114 5.07 -8.25 -8.04
C THR A 114 6.20 -9.25 -7.75
N SER A 115 7.35 -8.76 -7.28
CA SER A 115 8.52 -9.61 -7.02
C SER A 115 8.68 -10.00 -5.55
N GLY A 116 8.12 -9.21 -4.63
CA GLY A 116 8.33 -9.33 -3.19
C GLY A 116 9.77 -9.05 -2.74
N LYS A 117 10.61 -8.48 -3.61
CA LYS A 117 12.07 -8.38 -3.40
C LYS A 117 12.63 -6.96 -3.46
N SER A 118 11.84 -5.97 -3.83
CA SER A 118 12.31 -4.58 -3.93
C SER A 118 12.80 -4.08 -2.57
N PRO A 119 14.08 -3.68 -2.41
CA PRO A 119 14.63 -3.38 -1.10
C PRO A 119 13.90 -2.24 -0.37
N ASN A 120 13.49 -1.17 -1.06
CA ASN A 120 12.72 -0.08 -0.47
C ASN A 120 11.38 -0.55 0.12
N LEU A 121 10.68 -1.48 -0.54
CA LEU A 121 9.43 -2.05 -0.05
C LEU A 121 9.66 -3.04 1.11
N VAL A 122 10.71 -3.88 1.01
CA VAL A 122 11.06 -4.83 2.07
C VAL A 122 11.49 -4.11 3.35
N ASN A 123 12.29 -3.06 3.21
CA ASN A 123 12.74 -2.25 4.36
C ASN A 123 11.56 -1.53 5.01
N ALA A 124 10.64 -0.95 4.22
CA ALA A 124 9.41 -0.35 4.74
C ALA A 124 8.53 -1.36 5.49
N ALA A 125 8.33 -2.57 4.94
CA ALA A 125 7.56 -3.62 5.60
C ALA A 125 8.19 -4.09 6.92
N ARG A 126 9.51 -4.24 6.96
CA ARG A 126 10.23 -4.60 8.20
C ARG A 126 10.10 -3.51 9.25
N TRP A 127 10.36 -2.26 8.85
CA TRP A 127 10.23 -1.13 9.74
C TRP A 127 8.82 -1.02 10.31
N ALA A 128 7.78 -1.18 9.49
CA ALA A 128 6.39 -1.18 9.93
C ALA A 128 6.12 -2.24 11.00
N ALA A 129 6.56 -3.49 10.78
CA ALA A 129 6.39 -4.57 11.74
C ALA A 129 7.14 -4.32 13.07
N GLU A 130 8.28 -3.64 13.03
CA GLU A 130 9.06 -3.26 14.22
C GLU A 130 8.44 -2.08 15.00
N HIS A 131 7.52 -1.33 14.40
CA HIS A 131 6.92 -0.10 14.96
C HIS A 131 5.40 -0.22 15.15
N ASP A 132 4.91 -1.44 15.36
CA ASP A 132 3.50 -1.75 15.68
C ASP A 132 2.50 -1.32 14.59
N LEU A 133 2.94 -1.27 13.33
CA LEU A 133 2.02 -1.21 12.20
C LEU A 133 1.57 -2.62 11.83
N THR A 134 0.36 -2.71 11.27
CA THR A 134 -0.16 -3.94 10.65
C THR A 134 0.25 -4.04 9.18
#